data_AF-A0A2H5YNA3-F1
#
_entry.id   AF-A0A2H5YNA3-F1
#
_cell.length_a   1.000
_cell.length_b   1.000
_cell.length_c   1.000
_cell.angle_alpha   90.00
_cell.angle_beta   90.00
_cell.angle_gamma   90.00
#
_symmetry.space_group_name_H-M   'P 1'
#
loop_
_entity.id
_entity.type
_entity.pdbx_description
1 polymer ?
#
loop_
_entity_poly.entity_id
_entity_poly.type
_entity_poly.pdbx_seq_one_letter_code
_entity_poly.pdbx_strand_id
1 'polypeptide(L)'
;MTRLGETLREARRQRGLSLEEAERATRIPRQYLLALEDERFSQLPPPVYARGFLRSYASYLGLDPGELLPLLPVGQVEEPRLRPLTRVEPPRTYATRALVLVTGLSLLLLAVAAVTGLGRDEGGGPLQQGQNVPAQPERPAVGLSTPGLVGQDVATAARTLQAQGINFVLVGTEGGGPRGEVLAQSPDAGEALAPGSALVLVVSR
;
A
#
# COMPACT_ATOMS: atom_id res chain seq x y z
N MET A 1 -8.18 -7.08 -56.12
CA MET A 1 -7.98 -5.66 -55.78
C MET A 1 -9.22 -5.21 -55.05
N THR A 2 -9.07 -4.57 -53.91
CA THR A 2 -10.20 -4.10 -53.13
C THR A 2 -10.69 -2.80 -53.79
N ARG A 3 -11.98 -2.45 -53.66
CA ARG A 3 -12.48 -1.15 -54.15
C ARG A 3 -12.31 -0.02 -53.12
N LEU A 4 -11.65 -0.33 -51.99
CA LEU A 4 -11.61 0.55 -50.82
C LEU A 4 -10.86 1.84 -51.11
N GLY A 5 -9.63 1.73 -51.61
CA GLY A 5 -8.77 2.89 -51.86
C GLY A 5 -9.33 3.80 -52.95
N GLU A 6 -9.89 3.22 -54.01
CA GLU A 6 -10.55 3.94 -55.09
C GLU A 6 -11.78 4.69 -54.61
N THR A 7 -12.66 4.06 -53.83
CA THR A 7 -13.86 4.70 -53.27
C THR A 7 -13.50 5.89 -52.37
N LEU A 8 -12.50 5.76 -51.51
CA LEU A 8 -12.03 6.85 -50.64
C LEU A 8 -11.49 8.02 -51.46
N ARG A 9 -10.61 7.73 -52.43
CA ARG A 9 -9.98 8.72 -53.29
C ARG A 9 -11.00 9.49 -54.11
N GLU A 10 -11.96 8.78 -54.69
CA GLU A 10 -12.99 9.37 -55.52
C GLU A 10 -13.91 10.27 -54.69
N ALA A 11 -14.37 9.80 -53.53
CA ALA A 11 -15.19 10.61 -52.62
C ALA A 11 -14.46 11.88 -52.15
N ARG A 12 -13.14 11.79 -51.87
CA ARG A 12 -12.34 12.98 -51.54
C ARG A 12 -12.28 13.97 -52.72
N ARG A 13 -11.98 13.47 -53.92
CA ARG A 13 -11.84 14.29 -55.13
C ARG A 13 -13.14 14.94 -55.57
N GLN A 14 -14.26 14.22 -55.48
CA GLN A 14 -15.60 14.77 -55.77
C GLN A 14 -15.96 15.94 -54.86
N ARG A 15 -15.42 15.96 -53.64
CA ARG A 15 -15.58 17.05 -52.69
C ARG A 15 -14.52 18.15 -52.83
N GLY A 16 -13.58 18.02 -53.78
CA GLY A 16 -12.51 18.98 -54.01
C GLY A 16 -11.49 19.08 -52.88
N LEU A 17 -11.39 18.05 -52.02
CA LEU A 17 -10.55 18.09 -50.82
C LEU A 17 -9.12 17.61 -51.13
N SER A 18 -8.14 18.34 -50.64
CA SER A 18 -6.74 17.90 -50.58
C SER A 18 -6.51 16.90 -49.45
N LEU A 19 -5.38 16.16 -49.51
CA LEU A 19 -4.98 15.30 -48.39
C LEU A 19 -4.60 16.13 -47.16
N GLU A 20 -4.03 17.32 -47.34
CA GLU A 20 -3.69 18.26 -46.28
C GLU A 20 -4.93 18.80 -45.54
N GLU A 21 -6.03 19.04 -46.24
CA GLU A 21 -7.32 19.39 -45.63
C GLU A 21 -7.91 18.22 -44.85
N ALA A 22 -7.88 17.03 -45.43
CA ALA A 22 -8.36 15.82 -44.76
C ALA A 22 -7.54 15.51 -43.50
N GLU A 23 -6.21 15.69 -43.54
CA GLU A 23 -5.32 15.54 -42.40
C GLU A 23 -5.68 16.52 -41.29
N ARG A 24 -5.87 17.80 -41.60
CA ARG A 24 -6.28 18.81 -40.60
C ARG A 24 -7.63 18.51 -39.97
N ALA A 25 -8.59 18.04 -40.77
CA ALA A 25 -9.95 17.76 -40.30
C ALA A 25 -10.04 16.48 -39.45
N THR A 26 -9.38 15.41 -39.89
CA THR A 26 -9.44 14.09 -39.23
C THR A 26 -8.37 13.90 -38.16
N ARG A 27 -7.32 14.74 -38.16
CA ARG A 27 -6.09 14.56 -37.38
C ARG A 27 -5.36 13.24 -37.67
N ILE A 28 -5.60 12.66 -38.85
CA ILE A 28 -4.88 11.48 -39.33
C ILE A 28 -3.74 11.97 -40.22
N PRO A 29 -2.48 11.58 -39.95
CA PRO A 29 -1.36 11.97 -40.80
C PRO A 29 -1.60 11.65 -42.27
N ARG A 30 -1.32 12.59 -43.18
CA ARG A 30 -1.62 12.45 -44.62
C ARG A 30 -1.03 11.19 -45.25
N GLN A 31 0.12 10.72 -44.75
CA GLN A 31 0.77 9.49 -45.20
C GLN A 31 -0.13 8.25 -45.02
N TYR A 32 -0.95 8.21 -43.96
CA TYR A 32 -1.87 7.10 -43.71
C TYR A 32 -3.16 7.24 -44.51
N LEU A 33 -3.63 8.47 -44.74
CA LEU A 33 -4.75 8.72 -45.67
C LEU A 33 -4.39 8.29 -47.09
N LEU A 34 -3.20 8.66 -47.55
CA LEU A 34 -2.67 8.21 -48.84
C LEU A 34 -2.47 6.69 -48.88
N ALA A 35 -1.96 6.08 -47.80
CA ALA A 35 -1.83 4.63 -47.71
C ALA A 35 -3.18 3.90 -47.79
N LEU A 36 -4.25 4.46 -47.22
CA LEU A 36 -5.62 3.94 -47.38
C LEU A 36 -6.10 4.08 -48.83
N GLU A 37 -5.90 5.24 -49.46
CA GLU A 37 -6.28 5.48 -50.86
C GLU A 37 -5.48 4.63 -51.87
N ASP A 38 -4.22 4.31 -51.58
CA ASP A 38 -3.35 3.47 -52.42
C ASP A 38 -3.40 1.98 -52.04
N GLU A 39 -4.23 1.61 -51.07
CA GLU A 39 -4.31 0.24 -50.53
C GLU A 39 -2.97 -0.33 -50.04
N ARG A 40 -2.07 0.55 -49.58
CA ARG A 40 -0.76 0.22 -49.01
C ARG A 40 -0.91 -0.14 -47.53
N PHE A 41 -1.66 -1.19 -47.24
CA PHE A 41 -2.02 -1.61 -45.88
C PHE A 41 -0.81 -1.95 -45.00
N SER A 42 0.32 -2.35 -45.59
CA SER A 42 1.58 -2.59 -44.88
C SER A 42 2.22 -1.34 -44.27
N GLN A 43 1.81 -0.14 -44.72
CA GLN A 43 2.28 1.14 -44.20
C GLN A 43 1.36 1.71 -43.11
N LEU A 44 0.24 1.03 -42.82
CA LEU A 44 -0.69 1.48 -41.79
C LEU A 44 -0.15 1.19 -40.38
N PRO A 45 -0.58 1.97 -39.37
CA PRO A 45 -0.29 1.68 -37.97
C PRO A 45 -0.95 0.35 -37.53
N PRO A 46 -0.72 -0.11 -36.28
CA PRO A 46 -1.34 -1.32 -35.77
C PRO A 46 -2.86 -1.38 -36.04
N PRO A 47 -3.44 -2.58 -36.29
CA PRO A 47 -4.82 -2.75 -36.78
C PRO A 47 -5.89 -1.97 -36.02
N VAL A 48 -5.73 -1.81 -34.69
CA VAL A 48 -6.59 -0.99 -33.84
C VAL A 48 -6.74 0.43 -34.37
N TYR A 49 -5.61 1.07 -34.67
CA TYR A 49 -5.55 2.44 -35.18
C TYR A 49 -6.01 2.51 -36.63
N ALA A 50 -5.59 1.56 -37.48
CA ALA A 50 -5.98 1.53 -38.88
C ALA A 50 -7.51 1.50 -39.06
N ARG A 51 -8.22 0.70 -38.24
CA ARG A 51 -9.70 0.66 -38.23
C ARG A 51 -10.32 1.99 -37.79
N GLY A 52 -9.73 2.62 -36.77
CA GLY A 52 -10.15 3.94 -36.31
C GLY A 52 -9.97 5.02 -37.38
N PHE A 53 -8.83 5.00 -38.07
CA PHE A 53 -8.50 5.94 -39.15
C PHE A 53 -9.44 5.78 -40.33
N LEU A 54 -9.67 4.55 -40.79
CA LEU A 54 -10.62 4.30 -41.87
C LEU A 54 -12.02 4.79 -41.49
N ARG A 55 -12.48 4.52 -40.26
CA ARG A 55 -13.80 4.99 -39.80
C ARG A 55 -13.90 6.51 -39.82
N SER A 56 -12.93 7.20 -39.20
CA SER A 56 -12.94 8.66 -39.13
C SER A 56 -12.85 9.30 -40.51
N TYR A 57 -12.04 8.74 -41.40
CA TYR A 57 -11.89 9.27 -42.75
C TYR A 57 -13.13 9.02 -43.61
N ALA A 58 -13.71 7.82 -43.57
CA ALA A 58 -14.97 7.50 -44.24
C ALA A 58 -16.10 8.44 -43.79
N SER A 59 -16.28 8.62 -42.47
CA SER A 59 -17.26 9.55 -41.93
C SER A 59 -17.01 10.99 -42.36
N TYR A 60 -15.75 11.43 -42.38
CA TYR A 60 -15.39 12.75 -42.87
C TYR A 60 -15.75 12.95 -44.35
N LEU A 61 -15.55 11.91 -45.18
CA LEU A 61 -15.90 11.91 -46.60
C LEU A 61 -17.41 11.74 -46.87
N GLY A 62 -18.21 11.39 -45.85
CA GLY A 62 -19.66 11.16 -45.99
C GLY A 62 -20.00 9.76 -46.50
N LEU A 63 -19.05 8.81 -46.37
CA LEU A 63 -19.23 7.40 -46.69
C LEU A 63 -19.64 6.62 -45.44
N ASP A 64 -20.31 5.48 -45.62
CA ASP A 64 -20.64 4.58 -44.52
C ASP A 64 -19.39 3.77 -44.09
N PRO A 65 -18.87 3.95 -42.87
CA PRO A 65 -17.77 3.14 -42.36
C PRO A 65 -18.11 1.65 -42.26
N GLY A 66 -19.38 1.31 -42.05
CA GLY A 66 -19.86 -0.07 -41.92
C GLY A 66 -19.61 -0.91 -43.17
N GLU A 67 -19.76 -0.30 -44.35
CA GLU A 67 -19.50 -0.95 -45.64
C GLU A 67 -18.01 -1.07 -45.95
N LEU A 68 -17.19 -0.11 -45.48
CA LEU A 68 -15.76 -0.04 -45.80
C LEU A 68 -14.88 -0.82 -44.82
N LEU A 69 -15.24 -0.91 -43.54
CA LEU A 69 -14.47 -1.61 -42.52
C LEU A 69 -14.21 -3.11 -42.83
N PRO A 70 -15.16 -3.87 -43.39
CA PRO A 70 -14.94 -5.26 -43.80
C PRO A 70 -13.92 -5.40 -44.94
N LEU A 71 -13.74 -4.36 -45.75
CA LEU A 71 -12.82 -4.35 -46.88
C LEU A 71 -11.36 -4.12 -46.47
N LEU A 72 -11.11 -3.68 -45.24
CA LEU A 72 -9.77 -3.40 -44.73
C LEU A 72 -9.08 -4.71 -44.30
N PRO A 73 -8.02 -5.18 -45.00
CA PRO A 73 -7.37 -6.45 -44.72
C PRO A 73 -6.32 -6.32 -43.60
N VAL A 74 -6.72 -5.74 -42.47
CA VAL A 74 -5.89 -5.67 -41.27
C VAL A 74 -6.29 -6.80 -40.34
N GLY A 75 -5.29 -7.47 -39.76
CA GLY A 75 -5.51 -8.61 -38.85
C GLY A 75 -6.53 -8.29 -37.76
N GLN A 76 -7.23 -9.32 -37.27
CA GLN A 76 -8.17 -9.12 -36.18
C GLN A 76 -7.44 -8.54 -34.97
N VAL A 77 -8.03 -7.51 -34.39
CA VAL A 77 -7.57 -7.00 -33.10
C VAL A 77 -7.93 -8.08 -32.09
N GLU A 78 -6.93 -8.87 -31.68
CA GLU A 78 -7.06 -9.72 -30.50
C GLU A 78 -7.36 -8.75 -29.34
N GLU A 79 -8.57 -8.80 -28.79
CA GLU A 79 -8.88 -8.02 -27.60
C GLU A 79 -7.84 -8.39 -26.53
N PRO A 80 -7.17 -7.40 -25.91
CA PRO A 80 -6.28 -7.70 -24.81
C PRO A 80 -7.08 -8.50 -23.79
N ARG A 81 -6.71 -9.76 -23.57
CA ARG A 81 -7.34 -10.57 -22.52
C ARG A 81 -7.10 -9.83 -21.21
N LEU A 82 -8.12 -9.12 -20.76
CA LEU A 82 -8.08 -8.37 -19.51
C LEU A 82 -7.77 -9.40 -18.43
N ARG A 83 -6.56 -9.32 -17.86
CA ARG A 83 -6.28 -10.10 -16.66
C ARG A 83 -7.27 -9.62 -15.61
N PRO A 84 -8.02 -10.52 -14.96
CA PRO A 84 -8.83 -10.14 -13.84
C PRO A 84 -7.93 -9.38 -12.87
N LEU A 85 -8.28 -8.13 -12.57
CA LEU A 85 -7.61 -7.41 -11.50
C LEU A 85 -7.69 -8.30 -10.27
N THR A 86 -6.56 -8.55 -9.60
CA THR A 86 -6.55 -9.30 -8.35
C THR A 86 -7.59 -8.65 -7.45
N ARG A 87 -8.67 -9.39 -7.16
CA ARG A 87 -9.74 -8.93 -6.29
C ARG A 87 -9.08 -8.65 -4.94
N VAL A 88 -8.99 -7.37 -4.57
CA VAL A 88 -8.61 -6.98 -3.21
C VAL A 88 -9.70 -7.54 -2.30
N GLU A 89 -9.39 -8.56 -1.50
CA GLU A 89 -10.34 -9.05 -0.51
C GLU A 89 -10.60 -7.93 0.51
N PRO A 90 -11.87 -7.60 0.81
CA PRO A 90 -12.17 -6.61 1.84
C PRO A 90 -11.59 -7.10 3.17
N PRO A 91 -11.10 -6.20 4.05
CA PRO A 91 -10.56 -6.59 5.34
C PRO A 91 -11.63 -7.38 6.11
N ARG A 92 -11.30 -8.64 6.42
CA ARG A 92 -12.18 -9.57 7.11
C ARG A 92 -12.44 -9.06 8.54
N THR A 93 -13.61 -8.47 8.77
CA THR A 93 -14.09 -8.00 10.08
C THR A 93 -14.53 -9.16 10.98
N TYR A 94 -13.58 -9.99 11.45
CA TYR A 94 -13.86 -11.03 12.46
C TYR A 94 -13.81 -10.51 13.90
N ALA A 95 -13.14 -9.37 14.14
CA ALA A 95 -12.83 -8.91 15.49
C ALA A 95 -14.07 -8.58 16.34
N THR A 96 -15.15 -8.05 15.75
CA THR A 96 -16.34 -7.64 16.51
C THR A 96 -17.18 -8.83 16.97
N ARG A 97 -17.33 -9.88 16.16
CA ARG A 97 -18.11 -11.08 16.53
C ARG A 97 -17.40 -11.93 17.58
N ALA A 98 -16.08 -12.07 17.48
CA ALA A 98 -15.29 -12.77 18.49
C ALA A 98 -15.33 -12.03 19.84
N LEU A 99 -15.25 -10.68 19.81
CA LEU A 99 -15.32 -9.87 21.03
C LEU A 99 -16.67 -10.02 21.74
N VAL A 100 -17.80 -10.03 21.02
CA VAL A 100 -19.15 -10.20 21.61
C VAL A 100 -19.32 -11.59 22.25
N LEU A 101 -18.74 -12.64 21.65
CA LEU A 101 -18.81 -13.99 22.23
C LEU A 101 -17.97 -14.11 23.50
N VAL A 102 -16.77 -13.53 23.51
CA VAL A 102 -15.89 -13.54 24.69
C VAL A 102 -16.48 -12.71 25.82
N THR A 103 -17.00 -11.52 25.55
CA THR A 103 -17.65 -10.70 26.58
C THR A 103 -18.91 -11.37 27.13
N GLY A 104 -19.72 -11.98 26.26
CA GLY A 104 -20.90 -12.75 26.67
C GLY A 104 -20.53 -13.94 27.57
N LEU A 105 -19.50 -14.71 27.21
CA LEU A 105 -19.04 -15.85 28.00
C LEU A 105 -18.48 -15.42 29.36
N SER A 106 -17.69 -14.34 29.41
CA SER A 106 -17.14 -13.81 30.66
C SER A 106 -18.24 -13.32 31.61
N LEU A 107 -19.27 -12.62 31.09
CA LEU A 107 -20.41 -12.18 31.90
C LEU A 107 -21.22 -13.38 32.43
N LEU A 108 -21.39 -14.42 31.62
CA LEU A 108 -22.06 -15.65 32.03
C LEU A 108 -21.31 -16.34 33.17
N LEU A 109 -19.99 -16.49 33.06
CA LEU A 109 -19.15 -17.09 34.10
C LEU A 109 -19.22 -16.30 35.42
N LEU A 110 -19.24 -14.97 35.33
CA LEU A 110 -19.33 -14.10 36.50
C LEU A 110 -20.70 -14.22 37.20
N ALA A 111 -21.78 -14.32 36.42
CA ALA A 111 -23.12 -14.58 36.95
C ALA A 111 -23.22 -15.96 37.61
N VAL A 112 -22.63 -17.00 37.00
CA VAL A 112 -22.58 -18.35 37.59
C VAL A 112 -21.81 -18.34 38.91
N ALA A 113 -20.64 -17.71 38.98
CA ALA A 113 -19.84 -17.61 40.20
C ALA A 113 -20.61 -16.93 41.34
N ALA A 114 -21.37 -15.86 41.02
CA ALA A 114 -22.23 -15.16 41.97
C ALA A 114 -23.39 -16.04 42.49
N VAL A 115 -23.99 -16.87 41.63
CA VAL A 115 -25.07 -17.80 42.01
C VAL A 115 -24.52 -18.98 42.82
N THR A 116 -23.34 -19.51 42.48
CA THR A 116 -22.74 -20.66 43.18
C THR A 116 -22.10 -20.31 44.52
N GLY A 117 -21.98 -19.03 44.86
CA GLY A 117 -21.52 -18.60 46.19
C GLY A 117 -20.07 -18.98 46.52
N LEU A 118 -19.17 -19.01 45.52
CA LEU A 118 -17.72 -19.31 45.68
C LEU A 118 -16.92 -18.21 46.43
N GLY A 119 -17.61 -17.32 47.14
CA GLY A 119 -17.05 -16.21 47.91
C GLY A 119 -17.62 -16.11 49.31
N ARG A 120 -17.87 -17.24 49.97
CA ARG A 120 -18.14 -17.30 51.42
C ARG A 120 -17.03 -18.09 52.10
N ASP A 121 -16.08 -17.40 52.69
CA ASP A 121 -15.36 -17.91 53.85
C ASP A 121 -15.16 -16.76 54.86
N GLU A 122 -15.85 -16.87 55.98
CA GLU A 122 -15.69 -16.04 57.17
C GLU A 122 -14.94 -16.86 58.23
N GLY A 123 -13.84 -16.33 58.77
CA GLY A 123 -13.20 -16.92 59.94
C GLY A 123 -11.99 -16.13 60.41
N GLY A 124 -12.14 -15.35 61.48
CA GLY A 124 -11.10 -14.50 62.07
C GLY A 124 -10.39 -15.08 63.32
N GLY A 125 -9.12 -14.66 63.51
CA GLY A 125 -8.37 -14.47 64.77
C GLY A 125 -7.53 -15.64 65.31
N PRO A 126 -6.46 -15.43 66.14
CA PRO A 126 -5.93 -14.19 66.73
C PRO A 126 -4.40 -13.93 66.55
N LEU A 127 -3.93 -12.83 67.15
CA LEU A 127 -2.58 -12.24 67.14
C LEU A 127 -1.46 -13.19 67.63
N GLN A 128 -0.36 -13.28 66.87
CA GLN A 128 0.99 -13.53 67.42
C GLN A 128 2.00 -12.57 66.79
N GLN A 129 2.55 -11.75 67.66
CA GLN A 129 3.62 -10.80 67.41
C GLN A 129 4.92 -11.42 67.95
N GLY A 130 5.92 -11.55 67.07
CA GLY A 130 7.34 -11.61 67.44
C GLY A 130 7.99 -13.00 67.52
N GLN A 131 8.80 -13.35 66.50
CA GLN A 131 10.25 -13.57 66.68
C GLN A 131 10.96 -13.93 65.36
N ASN A 132 11.67 -12.93 64.84
CA ASN A 132 12.99 -12.98 64.20
C ASN A 132 13.33 -14.11 63.22
N VAL A 133 13.20 -13.80 61.93
CA VAL A 133 14.12 -14.27 60.88
C VAL A 133 15.01 -13.07 60.49
N PRO A 134 16.32 -13.25 60.30
CA PRO A 134 17.28 -12.14 60.31
C PRO A 134 17.05 -11.18 59.16
N ALA A 135 17.28 -9.89 59.44
CA ALA A 135 17.38 -8.82 58.46
C ALA A 135 18.28 -9.26 57.29
N GLN A 136 17.67 -9.62 56.17
CA GLN A 136 18.30 -9.41 54.88
C GLN A 136 18.42 -7.90 54.73
N PRO A 137 19.62 -7.35 54.51
CA PRO A 137 19.75 -5.92 54.29
C PRO A 137 18.84 -5.57 53.11
N GLU A 138 17.98 -4.58 53.31
CA GLU A 138 17.44 -3.79 52.21
C GLU A 138 18.62 -3.48 51.29
N ARG A 139 18.73 -4.21 50.18
CA ARG A 139 19.58 -3.73 49.10
C ARG A 139 18.93 -2.41 48.71
N PRO A 140 19.69 -1.30 48.69
CA PRO A 140 19.15 -0.06 48.22
C PRO A 140 18.49 -0.32 46.87
N ALA A 141 17.33 0.27 46.63
CA ALA A 141 16.86 0.48 45.27
C ALA A 141 17.93 1.33 44.57
N VAL A 142 18.95 0.67 44.03
CA VAL A 142 19.92 1.30 43.14
C VAL A 142 19.09 1.63 41.92
N GLY A 143 18.64 2.88 41.82
CA GLY A 143 18.05 3.39 40.59
C GLY A 143 18.99 3.03 39.46
N LEU A 144 18.48 2.30 38.47
CA LEU A 144 19.26 2.02 37.26
C LEU A 144 19.48 3.38 36.60
N SER A 145 20.67 3.94 36.73
CA SER A 145 21.04 5.16 36.01
C SER A 145 21.11 4.84 34.52
N THR A 146 20.48 5.68 33.70
CA THR A 146 20.49 5.55 32.25
C THR A 146 21.94 5.69 31.72
N PRO A 147 22.42 4.75 30.89
CA PRO A 147 23.73 4.90 30.24
C PRO A 147 23.70 6.06 29.22
N GLY A 148 24.82 6.76 29.02
CA GLY A 148 24.95 7.80 28.00
C GLY A 148 25.22 7.19 26.63
N LEU A 149 24.19 7.12 25.78
CA LEU A 149 24.25 6.44 24.48
C LEU A 149 24.17 7.40 23.28
N VAL A 150 24.00 8.71 23.53
CA VAL A 150 24.03 9.74 22.49
C VAL A 150 25.41 9.79 21.83
N GLY A 151 25.44 9.77 20.51
CA GLY A 151 26.66 9.74 19.71
C GLY A 151 27.22 8.35 19.41
N GLN A 152 26.56 7.29 19.88
CA GLN A 152 26.96 5.91 19.60
C GLN A 152 26.17 5.31 18.42
N ASP A 153 26.80 4.35 17.76
CA ASP A 153 26.11 3.48 16.81
C ASP A 153 24.99 2.69 17.50
N VAL A 154 23.83 2.60 16.84
CA VAL A 154 22.63 1.98 17.39
C VAL A 154 22.84 0.51 17.77
N ALA A 155 23.72 -0.23 17.07
CA ALA A 155 24.00 -1.62 17.42
C ALA A 155 24.82 -1.73 18.72
N THR A 156 25.71 -0.76 18.98
CA THR A 156 26.49 -0.69 20.22
C THR A 156 25.59 -0.28 21.39
N ALA A 157 24.75 0.73 21.18
CA ALA A 157 23.77 1.18 22.17
C ALA A 157 22.79 0.07 22.58
N ALA A 158 22.26 -0.68 21.61
CA ALA A 158 21.34 -1.80 21.87
C ALA A 158 21.98 -2.92 22.71
N ARG A 159 23.25 -3.26 22.43
CA ARG A 159 23.98 -4.29 23.20
C ARG A 159 24.18 -3.87 24.66
N THR A 160 24.53 -2.60 24.90
CA THR A 160 24.71 -2.06 26.25
C THR A 160 23.41 -2.14 27.06
N LEU A 161 22.28 -1.76 26.46
CA LEU A 161 20.97 -1.82 27.11
C LEU A 161 20.52 -3.25 27.40
N GLN A 162 20.74 -4.17 26.47
CA GLN A 162 20.46 -5.60 26.66
C GLN A 162 21.30 -6.22 27.78
N ALA A 163 22.59 -5.88 27.86
CA ALA A 163 23.49 -6.36 28.91
C ALA A 163 23.08 -5.89 30.30
N GLN A 164 22.43 -4.72 30.40
CA GLN A 164 21.92 -4.15 31.65
C GLN A 164 20.47 -4.55 31.94
N GLY A 165 19.82 -5.32 31.06
CA GLY A 165 18.41 -5.71 31.23
C GLY A 165 17.44 -4.54 31.11
N ILE A 166 17.83 -3.46 30.43
CA ILE A 166 17.02 -2.26 30.24
C ILE A 166 16.17 -2.42 28.97
N ASN A 167 14.86 -2.25 29.11
CA ASN A 167 13.94 -2.20 27.98
C ASN A 167 14.19 -0.91 27.17
N PHE A 168 14.07 -0.95 25.84
CA PHE A 168 14.23 0.24 25.01
C PHE A 168 13.37 0.26 23.75
N VAL A 169 13.11 1.47 23.24
CA VAL A 169 12.31 1.73 22.04
C VAL A 169 13.13 2.61 21.08
N LEU A 170 13.22 2.22 19.82
CA LEU A 170 13.91 2.99 18.77
C LEU A 170 12.92 3.87 18.01
N VAL A 171 13.17 5.18 17.98
CA VAL A 171 12.39 6.18 17.23
C VAL A 171 13.29 6.78 16.14
N GLY A 172 12.97 6.53 14.87
CA GLY A 172 13.74 7.07 13.75
C GLY A 172 13.33 8.49 13.40
N THR A 173 14.30 9.39 13.22
CA THR A 173 14.08 10.76 12.73
C THR A 173 14.88 11.00 11.44
N GLU A 174 14.31 11.78 10.52
CA GLU A 174 14.99 12.19 9.28
C GLU A 174 15.81 13.45 9.53
N GLY A 175 17.10 13.40 9.18
CA GLY A 175 18.05 14.49 9.41
C GLY A 175 18.54 14.58 10.86
N GLY A 176 19.80 14.99 11.04
CA GLY A 176 20.38 15.26 12.37
C GLY A 176 21.74 14.64 12.69
N GLY A 177 22.36 13.88 11.78
CA GLY A 177 23.70 13.31 12.02
C GLY A 177 24.06 12.18 11.06
N PRO A 178 25.15 11.45 11.32
CA PRO A 178 25.51 10.24 10.60
C PRO A 178 24.40 9.18 10.71
N ARG A 179 24.12 8.50 9.59
CA ARG A 179 23.06 7.49 9.51
C ARG A 179 23.34 6.34 10.49
N GLY A 180 22.34 5.99 11.31
CA GLY A 180 22.47 4.89 12.27
C GLY A 180 23.06 5.27 13.63
N GLU A 181 23.19 6.56 13.92
CA GLU A 181 23.66 7.07 15.21
C GLU A 181 22.50 7.49 16.13
N VAL A 182 22.67 7.31 17.45
CA VAL A 182 21.73 7.79 18.47
C VAL A 182 21.91 9.29 18.65
N LEU A 183 20.89 10.06 18.27
CA LEU A 183 20.87 11.52 18.34
C LEU A 183 20.37 12.04 19.70
N ALA A 184 19.48 11.29 20.34
CA ALA A 184 18.91 11.66 21.61
C ALA A 184 18.45 10.41 22.38
N GLN A 185 18.36 10.53 23.69
CA GLN A 185 17.79 9.50 24.56
C GLN A 185 16.85 10.14 25.58
N SER A 186 15.85 9.40 26.04
CA SER A 186 14.95 9.85 27.10
C SER A 186 14.56 8.66 27.99
N PRO A 187 14.81 8.69 29.31
CA PRO A 187 15.44 9.77 30.12
C PRO A 187 16.90 10.10 29.73
N ASP A 188 17.37 11.30 30.10
CA ASP A 188 18.73 11.77 29.78
C ASP A 188 19.80 10.95 30.50
N ALA A 189 21.06 10.99 30.03
CA ALA A 189 22.14 10.19 30.61
C ALA A 189 22.33 10.47 32.10
N GLY A 190 22.36 9.41 32.91
CA GLY A 190 22.52 9.49 34.37
C GLY A 190 21.22 9.72 35.14
N GLU A 191 20.09 9.95 34.48
CA GLU A 191 18.79 10.02 35.14
C GLU A 191 18.33 8.64 35.64
N ALA A 192 17.51 8.65 36.69
CA ALA A 192 16.99 7.43 37.28
C ALA A 192 15.92 6.82 36.36
N LEU A 193 16.15 5.60 35.88
CA LEU A 193 15.15 4.82 35.17
C LEU A 193 14.33 4.00 36.15
N ALA A 194 13.00 4.17 36.14
CA ALA A 194 12.13 3.38 37.00
C ALA A 194 12.17 1.89 36.59
N PRO A 195 12.10 0.94 37.54
CA PRO A 195 12.12 -0.49 37.23
C PRO A 195 11.02 -0.88 36.24
N GLY A 196 11.39 -1.48 35.11
CA GLY A 196 10.47 -1.93 34.07
C GLY A 196 10.11 -0.87 33.00
N SER A 197 10.53 0.38 33.17
CA SER A 197 10.37 1.43 32.14
C SER A 197 11.31 1.20 30.95
N ALA A 198 10.90 1.69 29.77
CA ALA A 198 11.69 1.60 28.55
C ALA A 198 12.41 2.93 28.26
N LEU A 199 13.69 2.85 27.90
CA LEU A 199 14.50 3.97 27.42
C LEU A 199 14.16 4.24 25.95
N VAL A 200 13.80 5.48 25.61
CA VAL A 200 13.56 5.87 24.22
C VAL A 200 14.86 6.36 23.61
N LEU A 201 15.27 5.78 22.46
CA LEU A 201 16.42 6.23 21.68
C LEU A 201 15.94 6.82 20.36
N VAL A 202 16.32 8.07 20.10
CA VAL A 202 16.09 8.76 18.83
C VAL A 202 17.29 8.50 17.92
N VAL A 203 17.06 7.92 16.74
CA VAL A 203 18.12 7.47 15.84
C VAL A 203 18.02 8.13 14.47
N SER A 204 19.15 8.49 13.88
CA SER A 204 19.20 9.07 12.53
C SER A 204 18.93 7.98 11.47
N ARG A 205 17.95 8.19 10.59
CA ARG A 205 17.55 7.23 9.53
C ARG A 205 18.17 7.47 8.17
#